data_AF-A0A455U1G8-F1
#
_entry.id   AF-A0A455U1G8-F1
#
_cell.length_a   1.000
_cell.length_b   1.000
_cell.length_c   1.000
_cell.angle_alpha   90.00
_cell.angle_beta   90.00
_cell.angle_gamma   90.00
#
_symmetry.space_group_name_H-M   'P 1'
#
loop_
_entity.id
_entity.type
_entity.pdbx_description
1 polymer ?
#
loop_
_entity_poly.entity_id
_entity_poly.type
_entity_poly.pdbx_seq_one_letter_code
_entity_poly.pdbx_strand_id
1 'polypeptide(L)'
;MAPQPLNTLQNLLNDALAETPPGRSIWVALSGGLDSCLLLALAATVCEQADRSLHAIHINHGLQAAALNFEAHCRALCERTNVPLRVVNVAVDTQGEGIEGAARNARYKAFLPTFPLAIRSGWPSTRTIRRKPFYLRPYAAAVCAA
;
A
#
# COMPACT_ATOMS: atom_id res chain seq x y z
N MET A 1 4.42 27.75 -18.85
CA MET A 1 5.25 26.52 -18.90
C MET A 1 4.46 25.44 -18.17
N ALA A 2 3.99 24.40 -18.85
CA ALA A 2 3.23 23.34 -18.19
C ALA A 2 4.11 22.67 -17.13
N PRO A 3 3.60 22.36 -15.92
CA PRO A 3 4.37 21.66 -14.92
C PRO A 3 4.84 20.31 -15.48
N GLN A 4 6.11 19.96 -15.23
CA GLN A 4 6.65 18.67 -15.61
C GLN A 4 5.84 17.56 -14.93
N PRO A 5 5.55 16.44 -15.61
CA PRO A 5 4.61 15.43 -15.11
C PRO A 5 5.01 14.85 -13.74
N LEU A 6 6.30 14.72 -13.47
CA LEU A 6 6.81 14.26 -12.17
C LEU A 6 6.46 15.24 -11.04
N ASN A 7 6.62 16.54 -11.28
CA ASN A 7 6.31 17.57 -10.29
C ASN A 7 4.81 17.61 -10.00
N THR A 8 3.98 17.38 -11.02
CA THR A 8 2.52 17.27 -10.83
C THR A 8 2.16 16.10 -9.91
N LEU A 9 2.76 14.92 -10.12
CA LEU A 9 2.50 13.75 -9.27
C LEU A 9 2.99 13.96 -7.83
N GLN A 10 4.16 14.57 -7.65
CA GLN A 10 4.66 14.91 -6.31
C GLN A 10 3.76 15.90 -5.59
N ASN A 11 3.25 16.93 -6.29
CA ASN A 11 2.32 17.89 -5.71
C ASN A 11 1.02 17.22 -5.26
N LEU A 12 0.45 16.31 -6.07
CA LEU A 12 -0.74 15.55 -5.69
C LEU A 12 -0.50 14.69 -4.43
N LEU A 13 0.71 14.12 -4.28
CA LEU A 13 1.06 13.38 -3.07
C LEU A 13 1.22 14.30 -1.86
N ASN A 14 1.87 15.46 -2.03
CA ASN A 14 1.98 16.47 -0.98
C ASN A 14 0.60 16.92 -0.49
N ASP A 15 -0.33 17.20 -1.39
CA ASP A 15 -1.70 17.59 -1.06
C ASP A 15 -2.42 16.47 -0.27
N ALA A 16 -2.30 15.22 -0.72
CA ALA A 16 -2.88 14.07 -0.03
C ALA A 16 -2.25 13.84 1.37
N LEU A 17 -0.95 14.09 1.53
CA LEU A 17 -0.28 14.01 2.83
C LEU A 17 -0.72 15.13 3.77
N ALA A 18 -0.95 16.34 3.26
CA ALA A 18 -1.44 17.48 4.02
C ALA A 18 -2.86 17.23 4.57
N GLU A 19 -3.70 16.53 3.80
CA GLU A 19 -5.03 16.08 4.27
C GLU A 19 -4.95 14.96 5.33
N THR A 20 -3.80 14.33 5.50
CA THR A 20 -3.61 13.26 6.49
C THR A 20 -3.08 13.85 7.80
N PRO A 21 -3.86 13.78 8.91
CA PRO A 21 -3.45 14.27 10.22
C PRO A 21 -2.04 13.85 10.67
N PRO A 22 -1.32 14.73 11.38
CA PRO A 22 0.00 14.44 11.91
C PRO A 22 -0.03 13.25 12.88
N GLY A 23 1.10 12.57 13.03
CA GLY A 23 1.21 11.36 13.86
C GLY A 23 0.65 10.09 13.23
N ARG A 24 0.26 10.13 11.94
CA ARG A 24 -0.15 8.93 11.18
C ARG A 24 0.96 8.42 10.29
N SER A 25 1.15 7.10 10.33
CA SER A 25 1.98 6.37 9.38
C SER A 25 1.26 6.20 8.04
N ILE A 26 2.02 6.35 6.97
CA ILE A 26 1.59 6.16 5.59
C ILE A 26 1.97 4.75 5.16
N TRP A 27 1.04 4.04 4.51
CA TRP A 27 1.28 2.70 3.99
C TRP A 27 1.02 2.63 2.49
N VAL A 28 1.97 2.08 1.75
CA VAL A 28 1.85 1.77 0.32
C VAL A 28 1.66 0.27 0.13
N ALA A 29 0.57 -0.10 -0.56
CA ALA A 29 0.38 -1.44 -1.06
C ALA A 29 1.29 -1.66 -2.28
N LEU A 30 2.39 -2.40 -2.10
CA LEU A 30 3.42 -2.60 -3.12
C LEU A 30 3.21 -3.94 -3.83
N SER A 31 2.72 -3.92 -5.08
CA SER A 31 2.50 -5.14 -5.87
C SER A 31 3.76 -5.61 -6.61
N GLY A 32 4.71 -4.71 -6.82
CA GLY A 32 5.88 -4.92 -7.68
C GLY A 32 5.66 -4.52 -9.14
N GLY A 33 4.46 -4.03 -9.48
CA GLY A 33 4.17 -3.42 -10.77
C GLY A 33 4.58 -1.94 -10.83
N LEU A 34 4.71 -1.42 -12.06
CA LEU A 34 5.22 -0.07 -12.35
C LEU A 34 4.54 1.02 -11.51
N ASP A 35 3.21 1.04 -11.47
CA ASP A 35 2.45 2.08 -10.79
C ASP A 35 2.73 2.11 -9.28
N SER A 36 2.73 0.94 -8.64
CA SER A 36 3.02 0.82 -7.20
C SER A 36 4.48 1.15 -6.87
N CYS A 37 5.41 0.80 -7.77
CA CYS A 37 6.83 1.12 -7.62
C CYS A 37 7.08 2.62 -7.78
N LEU A 38 6.45 3.26 -8.76
CA LEU A 38 6.50 4.71 -8.95
C LEU A 38 5.89 5.44 -7.75
N LEU A 39 4.71 5.01 -7.29
CA LEU A 39 4.06 5.57 -6.12
C LEU A 39 4.96 5.49 -4.89
N LEU A 40 5.59 4.33 -4.62
CA LEU A 40 6.51 4.17 -3.50
C LEU A 40 7.71 5.11 -3.60
N ALA A 41 8.33 5.20 -4.78
CA ALA A 41 9.50 6.06 -5.00
C ALA A 41 9.17 7.54 -4.76
N LEU A 42 8.03 8.01 -5.26
CA LEU A 42 7.59 9.39 -5.05
C LEU A 42 7.17 9.64 -3.61
N ALA A 43 6.43 8.70 -3.00
CA ALA A 43 6.01 8.80 -1.62
C ALA A 43 7.21 8.83 -0.66
N ALA A 44 8.30 8.11 -0.95
CA ALA A 44 9.51 8.14 -0.14
C ALA A 44 10.10 9.55 -0.07
N THR A 45 10.30 10.21 -1.22
CA THR A 45 10.80 11.59 -1.27
C THR A 45 9.87 12.56 -0.53
N VAL A 46 8.57 12.47 -0.80
CA VAL A 46 7.56 13.40 -0.25
C VAL A 46 7.37 13.19 1.27
N CYS A 47 7.36 11.96 1.75
CA CYS A 47 7.26 11.66 3.19
C CYS A 47 8.53 12.07 3.95
N GLU A 48 9.72 11.88 3.37
CA GLU A 48 10.98 12.33 3.97
C GLU A 48 10.99 13.87 4.15
N GLN A 49 10.59 14.61 3.13
CA GLN A 49 10.51 16.09 3.18
C GLN A 49 9.48 16.59 4.19
N ALA A 50 8.38 15.85 4.40
CA ALA A 50 7.31 16.20 5.30
C ALA A 50 7.46 15.61 6.72
N ASP A 51 8.58 14.95 7.03
CA ASP A 51 8.82 14.23 8.28
C ASP A 51 7.69 13.23 8.65
N ARG A 52 7.29 12.42 7.67
CA ARG A 52 6.22 11.42 7.79
C ARG A 52 6.78 10.01 7.72
N SER A 53 6.35 9.14 8.62
CA SER A 53 6.71 7.72 8.56
C SER A 53 6.01 7.03 7.39
N LEU A 54 6.79 6.39 6.53
CA LEU A 54 6.33 5.61 5.38
C LEU A 54 6.69 4.13 5.55
N HIS A 55 5.75 3.25 5.20
CA HIS A 55 5.96 1.81 5.15
C HIS A 55 5.39 1.22 3.85
N ALA A 56 5.98 0.12 3.41
CA ALA A 56 5.47 -0.68 2.30
C ALA A 56 4.99 -2.04 2.79
N ILE A 57 3.97 -2.57 2.13
CA ILE A 57 3.53 -3.95 2.31
C ILE A 57 3.33 -4.64 0.97
N HIS A 58 3.99 -5.78 0.81
CA HIS A 58 3.82 -6.69 -0.33
C HIS A 58 3.05 -7.92 0.13
N ILE A 59 2.00 -8.27 -0.62
CA ILE A 59 1.20 -9.47 -0.34
C ILE A 59 1.45 -10.46 -1.46
N ASN A 60 2.20 -11.51 -1.13
CA ASN A 60 2.53 -12.57 -2.05
C ASN A 60 1.49 -13.68 -1.92
N HIS A 61 0.65 -13.83 -2.94
CA HIS A 61 -0.39 -14.86 -2.98
C HIS A 61 0.04 -16.14 -3.70
N GLY A 62 1.26 -16.21 -4.24
CA GLY A 62 1.78 -17.40 -4.94
C GLY A 62 1.08 -17.78 -6.26
N LEU A 63 -0.04 -17.15 -6.62
CA LEU A 63 -0.82 -17.50 -7.83
C LEU A 63 -0.08 -17.30 -9.16
N GLN A 64 0.95 -16.47 -9.21
CA GLN A 64 1.70 -16.21 -10.45
C GLN A 64 3.07 -16.87 -10.38
N ALA A 65 3.53 -17.45 -11.50
CA ALA A 65 4.86 -18.05 -11.59
C ALA A 65 5.99 -17.05 -11.24
N ALA A 66 5.77 -15.76 -11.53
CA ALA A 66 6.71 -14.68 -11.24
C ALA A 66 6.60 -14.12 -9.81
N ALA A 67 5.80 -14.71 -8.91
CA ALA A 67 5.56 -14.16 -7.57
C ALA A 67 6.84 -13.93 -6.76
N LEU A 68 7.80 -14.87 -6.82
CA LEU A 68 9.11 -14.71 -6.17
C LEU A 68 9.92 -13.55 -6.75
N ASN A 69 9.84 -13.34 -8.07
CA ASN A 69 10.53 -12.24 -8.75
C ASN A 69 9.94 -10.89 -8.35
N PHE A 70 8.61 -10.79 -8.22
CA PHE A 70 7.96 -9.59 -7.73
C PHE A 70 8.34 -9.28 -6.28
N GLU A 71 8.38 -10.29 -5.40
CA GLU A 71 8.83 -10.10 -4.03
C GLU A 71 10.28 -9.60 -3.96
N ALA A 72 11.19 -10.22 -4.72
CA ALA A 72 12.59 -9.80 -4.80
C ALA A 72 12.72 -8.36 -5.33
N HIS A 73 11.95 -8.00 -6.35
CA HIS A 73 11.90 -6.64 -6.88
C HIS A 73 11.43 -5.63 -5.82
N CYS A 74 10.38 -5.97 -5.07
CA CYS A 74 9.85 -5.15 -3.99
C CYS A 74 10.88 -4.92 -2.89
N ARG A 75 11.58 -5.98 -2.45
CA ARG A 75 12.66 -5.89 -1.45
C ARG A 75 13.76 -4.95 -1.90
N ALA A 76 14.27 -5.15 -3.11
CA ALA A 76 15.34 -4.33 -3.67
C ALA A 76 14.91 -2.85 -3.81
N LEU A 77 13.66 -2.59 -4.19
CA LEU A 77 13.16 -1.21 -4.28
C LEU A 77 13.09 -0.55 -2.90
N CYS A 78 12.50 -1.22 -1.92
CA CYS A 78 12.38 -0.73 -0.54
C CYS A 78 13.75 -0.48 0.12
N GLU A 79 14.74 -1.35 -0.15
CA GLU A 79 16.12 -1.13 0.30
C GLU A 79 16.70 0.16 -0.30
N ARG A 80 16.55 0.37 -1.62
CA ARG A 80 17.05 1.58 -2.29
C ARG A 80 16.37 2.87 -1.82
N THR A 81 15.09 2.80 -1.48
CA THR A 81 14.32 3.97 -1.01
C THR A 81 14.32 4.13 0.51
N ASN A 82 15.04 3.26 1.24
CA ASN A 82 15.06 3.23 2.71
C ASN A 82 13.66 3.15 3.34
N VAL A 83 12.74 2.41 2.71
CA VAL A 83 11.37 2.22 3.22
C VAL A 83 11.24 0.82 3.84
N PRO A 84 10.82 0.69 5.11
CA PRO A 84 10.55 -0.61 5.70
C PRO A 84 9.49 -1.39 4.92
N LEU A 85 9.82 -2.61 4.51
CA LEU A 85 8.93 -3.52 3.80
C LEU A 85 8.42 -4.63 4.70
N ARG A 86 7.11 -4.80 4.77
CA ARG A 86 6.49 -6.03 5.25
C ARG A 86 6.10 -6.92 4.08
N VAL A 87 6.56 -8.16 4.08
CA VAL A 87 6.08 -9.18 3.16
C VAL A 87 5.13 -10.11 3.89
N VAL A 88 3.93 -10.33 3.33
CA VAL A 88 2.94 -11.27 3.85
C VAL A 88 2.62 -12.30 2.79
N ASN A 89 2.89 -13.56 3.10
CA ASN A 89 2.51 -14.68 2.26
C ASN A 89 1.07 -15.09 2.61
N VAL A 90 0.21 -15.22 1.61
CA VAL A 90 -1.18 -15.67 1.78
C VAL A 90 -1.48 -16.85 0.88
N ALA A 91 -2.19 -17.83 1.43
CA ALA A 91 -2.85 -18.84 0.61
C ALA A 91 -4.17 -18.26 0.11
N VAL A 92 -4.41 -18.37 -1.20
CA VAL A 92 -5.69 -18.00 -1.81
C VAL A 92 -6.45 -19.27 -2.12
N ASP A 93 -7.57 -19.48 -1.43
CA ASP A 93 -8.52 -20.52 -1.80
C ASP A 93 -9.37 -20.01 -2.96
N THR A 94 -9.18 -20.59 -4.15
CA THR A 94 -9.85 -20.17 -5.38
C THR A 94 -11.24 -20.78 -5.54
N GLN A 95 -11.72 -21.59 -4.59
CA GLN A 95 -13.05 -22.17 -4.66
C GLN A 95 -14.15 -21.14 -4.35
N GLY A 96 -15.15 -21.02 -5.24
CA GLY A 96 -16.35 -20.21 -5.03
C GLY A 96 -16.33 -18.82 -5.67
N GLU A 97 -15.47 -17.90 -5.20
CA GLU A 97 -15.55 -16.46 -5.55
C GLU A 97 -14.74 -16.03 -6.79
N GLY A 98 -14.14 -17.00 -7.51
CA GLY A 98 -13.19 -16.73 -8.58
C GLY A 98 -11.84 -16.20 -8.05
N ILE A 99 -10.79 -16.33 -8.87
CA ILE A 99 -9.40 -16.06 -8.46
C ILE A 99 -9.21 -14.62 -7.98
N GLU A 100 -9.83 -13.65 -8.66
CA GLU A 100 -9.69 -12.22 -8.33
C GLU A 100 -10.35 -11.86 -6.99
N GLY A 101 -11.57 -12.36 -6.74
CA GLY A 101 -12.31 -12.12 -5.50
C GLY A 101 -11.59 -12.72 -4.29
N ALA A 102 -11.15 -13.98 -4.43
CA ALA A 102 -10.39 -14.68 -3.41
C ALA A 102 -9.05 -13.98 -3.10
N ALA A 103 -8.31 -13.54 -4.12
CA ALA A 103 -7.06 -12.80 -3.94
C ALA A 103 -7.29 -11.43 -3.28
N ARG A 104 -8.38 -10.74 -3.63
CA ARG A 104 -8.77 -9.47 -2.98
C ARG A 104 -9.09 -9.65 -1.50
N ASN A 105 -9.85 -10.69 -1.15
CA ASN A 105 -10.18 -11.02 0.23
C ASN A 105 -8.95 -11.43 1.05
N ALA A 106 -8.08 -12.26 0.48
CA ALA A 106 -6.81 -12.65 1.11
C ALA A 106 -5.92 -11.42 1.37
N ARG A 107 -5.82 -10.49 0.40
CA ARG A 107 -5.06 -9.25 0.57
C ARG A 107 -5.55 -8.45 1.77
N TYR A 108 -6.85 -8.17 1.84
CA TYR A 108 -7.40 -7.39 2.95
C TYR A 108 -7.21 -8.06 4.32
N LYS A 109 -7.35 -9.39 4.40
CA LYS A 109 -7.06 -10.14 5.62
C LYS A 109 -5.59 -10.04 6.05
N ALA A 110 -4.64 -9.99 5.10
CA ALA A 110 -3.21 -9.81 5.38
C ALA A 110 -2.83 -8.40 5.84
N PHE A 111 -3.59 -7.38 5.42
CA PHE A 111 -3.40 -6.01 5.90
C PHE A 111 -3.72 -5.86 7.39
N LEU A 112 -4.81 -6.49 7.87
CA LEU A 112 -5.29 -6.36 9.25
C LEU A 112 -4.24 -6.58 10.36
N PRO A 113 -3.47 -7.69 10.39
CA PRO A 113 -2.49 -7.94 11.44
C PRO A 113 -1.21 -7.10 11.31
N THR A 114 -1.01 -6.42 10.17
CA THR A 114 0.13 -5.52 9.96
C THR A 114 0.01 -4.25 10.81
N PHE A 115 -1.21 -3.89 11.20
CA PHE A 115 -1.47 -2.70 11.99
C PHE A 115 -1.57 -3.01 13.49
N PRO A 116 -1.11 -2.10 14.37
CA PRO A 116 -1.38 -2.17 15.80
C PRO A 116 -2.86 -2.43 16.09
N LEU A 117 -3.16 -3.13 17.19
CA LEU A 117 -4.54 -3.47 17.60
C LEU A 117 -5.49 -2.27 17.60
N ALA A 118 -4.99 -1.07 17.92
CA ALA A 118 -5.72 0.19 17.90
C ALA A 118 -6.27 0.62 16.52
N ILE A 119 -5.76 0.05 15.42
CA ILE A 119 -6.17 0.37 14.04
C ILE A 119 -7.16 -0.69 13.49
N ARG A 120 -7.21 -1.88 14.10
CA ARG A 120 -8.00 -3.03 13.62
C ARG A 120 -9.51 -2.87 13.83
N SER A 121 -9.93 -2.04 14.78
CA SER A 121 -11.34 -1.82 15.15
C SER A 121 -12.16 -1.00 14.13
N GLY A 122 -11.51 -0.38 13.14
CA GLY A 122 -12.17 0.41 12.09
C GLY A 122 -12.24 -0.24 10.70
N TRP A 123 -11.73 -1.48 10.55
CA TRP A 123 -11.69 -2.14 9.24
C TRP A 123 -13.09 -2.60 8.80
N PRO A 124 -13.51 -2.33 7.55
CA PRO A 124 -14.84 -2.69 7.10
C PRO A 124 -14.92 -4.20 6.91
N SER A 125 -16.01 -4.82 7.37
CA SER A 125 -16.32 -6.19 6.97
C SER A 125 -16.44 -6.24 5.44
N THR A 126 -16.03 -7.36 4.85
CA THR A 126 -15.79 -7.63 3.41
C THR A 126 -16.86 -7.18 2.40
N ARG A 127 -18.00 -6.64 2.83
CA ARG A 127 -19.19 -6.37 2.02
C ARG A 127 -19.36 -4.93 1.52
N THR A 128 -18.52 -3.97 1.92
CA THR A 128 -18.74 -2.55 1.58
C THR A 128 -17.44 -1.83 1.23
N ILE A 129 -16.88 -2.06 0.04
CA ILE A 129 -15.71 -1.29 -0.42
C ILE A 129 -15.95 -0.81 -1.87
N ARG A 130 -16.64 0.34 -2.00
CA ARG A 130 -16.69 1.13 -3.25
C ARG A 130 -15.72 2.31 -3.13
N ARG A 131 -14.75 2.37 -4.06
CA ARG A 131 -13.99 3.53 -4.59
C ARG A 131 -13.87 4.81 -3.72
N LYS A 132 -13.54 4.72 -2.43
CA LYS A 132 -13.17 5.89 -1.61
C LYS A 132 -11.83 5.66 -0.91
N PRO A 133 -10.97 6.69 -0.80
CA PRO A 133 -9.77 6.63 0.04
C PRO A 133 -10.20 6.25 1.46
N PHE A 134 -9.59 5.21 2.01
CA PHE A 134 -9.99 4.66 3.29
C PHE A 134 -9.21 5.35 4.40
N TYR A 135 -9.80 6.38 4.98
CA TYR A 135 -9.28 7.06 6.16
C TYR A 135 -9.69 6.28 7.42
N LEU A 136 -8.80 5.41 7.93
CA LEU A 136 -8.95 4.75 9.23
C LEU A 136 -8.54 5.72 10.36
N ARG A 137 -9.47 6.07 11.25
CA ARG A 137 -9.12 6.71 12.53
C ARG A 137 -8.29 5.75 13.41
N PRO A 138 -7.46 6.22 14.37
CA PRO A 138 -6.65 7.44 14.43
C PRO A 138 -5.23 7.28 13.84
N TYR A 139 -4.81 6.12 13.33
CA TYR A 139 -3.38 5.79 13.28
C TYR A 139 -2.81 5.40 11.90
N ALA A 140 -3.61 5.29 10.83
CA ALA A 140 -3.08 4.92 9.52
C ALA A 140 -3.88 5.50 8.35
N ALA A 141 -3.18 6.04 7.36
CA ALA A 141 -3.72 6.24 6.02
C ALA A 141 -3.12 5.16 5.10
N ALA A 142 -3.96 4.28 4.56
CA ALA A 142 -3.55 3.27 3.59
C ALA A 142 -3.86 3.79 2.19
N VAL A 143 -2.82 4.13 1.43
CA VAL A 143 -2.97 4.40 0.00
C VAL A 143 -2.85 3.05 -0.71
N CYS A 144 -4.00 2.42 -0.95
CA CYS A 144 -4.07 1.26 -1.83
C CYS A 144 -4.00 1.76 -3.27
N ALA A 145 -2.87 1.58 -3.94
CA ALA A 145 -2.86 1.53 -5.40
C ALA A 145 -3.73 0.34 -5.83
N ALA A 146 -4.68 0.61 -6.73
CA ALA A 146 -5.63 -0.39 -7.22
C ALA A 146 -4.96 -1.37 -8.18
#